data_AF-A0A2T4WGF0-F1
#
_entry.id   AF-A0A2T4WGF0-F1
#
_cell.length_a   1.000
_cell.length_b   1.000
_cell.length_c   1.000
_cell.angle_alpha   90.00
_cell.angle_beta   90.00
_cell.angle_gamma   90.00
#
_symmetry.space_group_name_H-M   'P 1'
#
loop_
_entity.id
_entity.type
_entity.pdbx_description
1 polymer ?
#
loop_
_entity_poly.entity_id
_entity_poly.type
_entity_poly.pdbx_seq_one_letter_code
_entity_poly.pdbx_strand_id
1 'polypeptide(L)'
;MQLLLSLLFSFSFTVEQPQSEIPKNGTYIYEVAFAEWSGRTMGDEVVVILKDGHITLKVSKNSNILWMGATPGDVIEEGTLRKHQSGVWIISNDEKDVSLEEIGGCTGGPTVIDFDKQTIEMC
;
A
#
# COMPACT_ATOMS: atom_id res chain seq x y z
N MET A 1 -4.76 -64.23 13.55
CA MET A 1 -3.54 -63.39 13.60
C MET A 1 -3.51 -62.54 12.35
N GLN A 2 -3.05 -61.28 12.48
CA GLN A 2 -2.91 -60.23 11.47
C GLN A 2 -4.19 -59.53 11.01
N LEU A 3 -4.26 -58.20 10.96
CA LEU A 3 -3.60 -57.12 11.70
C LEU A 3 -4.41 -55.88 11.28
N LEU A 4 -4.94 -55.12 12.24
CA LEU A 4 -5.61 -53.84 11.96
C LEU A 4 -4.64 -52.89 11.26
N LEU A 5 -5.09 -52.22 10.20
CA LEU A 5 -4.40 -51.06 9.65
C LEU A 5 -5.39 -49.90 9.51
N SER A 6 -5.57 -49.18 10.61
CA SER A 6 -6.37 -47.96 10.69
C SER A 6 -5.58 -46.82 10.03
N LEU A 7 -6.03 -46.39 8.84
CA LEU A 7 -5.50 -45.23 8.14
C LEU A 7 -6.08 -43.96 8.80
N LEU A 8 -5.41 -43.44 9.82
CA LEU A 8 -5.72 -42.12 10.38
C LEU A 8 -5.12 -41.06 9.45
N PHE A 9 -5.94 -40.55 8.54
CA PHE A 9 -5.62 -39.41 7.68
C PHE A 9 -5.59 -38.16 8.58
N SER A 10 -4.41 -37.81 9.09
CA SER A 10 -4.19 -36.56 9.82
C SER A 10 -4.40 -35.39 8.85
N PHE A 11 -5.62 -34.87 8.82
CA PHE A 11 -5.97 -33.63 8.13
C PHE A 11 -5.33 -32.48 8.92
N SER A 12 -4.07 -32.16 8.59
CA SER A 12 -3.42 -30.95 9.10
C SER A 12 -4.15 -29.74 8.54
N PHE A 13 -5.13 -29.22 9.29
CA PHE A 13 -5.65 -27.87 9.10
C PHE A 13 -4.48 -26.91 9.33
N THR A 14 -3.82 -26.48 8.26
CA THR A 14 -3.04 -25.25 8.32
C THR A 14 -4.04 -24.11 8.47
N VAL A 15 -4.23 -23.65 9.71
CA VAL A 15 -4.92 -22.39 9.97
C VAL A 15 -4.06 -21.30 9.34
N GLU A 16 -4.45 -20.87 8.15
CA GLU A 16 -3.86 -19.73 7.48
C GLU A 16 -4.17 -18.51 8.35
N GLN A 17 -3.15 -18.00 9.05
CA GLN A 17 -3.34 -16.78 9.83
C GLN A 17 -3.70 -15.66 8.85
N PRO A 18 -4.71 -14.83 9.16
CA PRO A 18 -5.05 -13.70 8.33
C PRO A 18 -3.79 -12.84 8.15
N GLN A 19 -3.34 -12.71 6.91
CA GLN A 19 -2.23 -11.84 6.57
C GLN A 19 -2.62 -10.41 6.98
N SER A 20 -1.73 -9.71 7.70
CA SER A 20 -1.93 -8.30 8.02
C SER A 20 -2.12 -7.52 6.72
N GLU A 21 -3.19 -6.72 6.65
CA GLU A 21 -3.49 -5.87 5.47
C GLU A 21 -2.40 -4.83 5.21
N ILE A 22 -1.68 -4.42 6.26
CA ILE A 22 -0.51 -3.53 6.16
C ILE A 22 0.75 -4.39 6.33
N PRO A 23 1.80 -4.19 5.49
CA PRO A 23 3.10 -4.82 5.71
C PRO A 23 3.75 -4.40 7.03
N LYS A 24 4.82 -5.10 7.42
CA LYS A 24 5.60 -4.73 8.61
C LYS A 24 6.30 -3.38 8.39
N ASN A 25 6.77 -2.76 9.47
CA ASN A 25 7.67 -1.61 9.37
C ASN A 25 8.86 -1.96 8.46
N GLY A 26 9.23 -1.04 7.57
CA GLY A 26 10.26 -1.30 6.57
C GLY A 26 10.33 -0.25 5.47
N THR A 27 11.16 -0.52 4.48
CA THR A 27 11.29 0.28 3.27
C THR A 27 10.94 -0.58 2.07
N TYR A 28 10.09 -0.06 1.20
CA TYR A 28 9.54 -0.74 0.03
C TYR A 28 9.66 0.14 -1.21
N ILE A 29 9.58 -0.47 -2.40
CA ILE A 29 9.49 0.23 -3.69
C ILE A 29 8.13 -0.06 -4.28
N TYR A 30 7.32 0.99 -4.43
CA TYR A 30 5.98 0.94 -5.01
C TYR A 30 5.98 1.71 -6.33
N GLU A 31 5.01 1.44 -7.21
CA GLU A 31 4.82 2.21 -8.43
C GLU A 31 3.77 3.30 -8.27
N VAL A 32 3.89 4.38 -9.02
CA VAL A 32 2.84 5.38 -9.17
C VAL A 32 1.77 4.84 -10.13
N ALA A 33 0.54 4.78 -9.65
CA ALA A 33 -0.65 4.50 -10.42
C ALA A 33 -1.36 5.84 -10.72
N PHE A 34 -1.49 6.20 -12.00
CA PHE A 34 -2.05 7.50 -12.36
C PHE A 34 -3.57 7.47 -12.45
N ALA A 35 -4.22 8.33 -11.67
CA ALA A 35 -5.67 8.45 -11.61
C ALA A 35 -6.26 8.87 -12.97
N GLU A 36 -5.60 9.77 -13.74
CA GLU A 36 -6.11 10.16 -15.08
C GLU A 36 -6.06 9.01 -16.08
N TRP A 37 -5.27 7.97 -15.80
CA TRP A 37 -5.05 6.82 -16.67
C TRP A 37 -5.69 5.55 -16.10
N SER A 38 -6.76 5.70 -15.32
CA SER A 38 -7.51 4.58 -14.71
C SER A 38 -6.62 3.69 -13.84
N GLY A 39 -5.68 4.28 -13.10
CA GLY A 39 -4.78 3.58 -12.19
C GLY A 39 -3.64 2.82 -12.89
N ARG A 40 -3.35 3.13 -14.15
CA ARG A 40 -2.23 2.52 -14.88
C ARG A 40 -0.88 3.01 -14.33
N THR A 41 0.07 2.10 -14.21
CA THR A 41 1.46 2.43 -13.87
C THR A 41 2.31 2.63 -15.13
N MET A 42 3.32 3.50 -15.03
CA MET A 42 4.23 3.84 -16.14
C MET A 42 5.71 3.54 -15.79
N GLY A 43 5.97 2.79 -14.71
CA GLY A 43 7.31 2.48 -14.21
C GLY A 43 7.93 3.58 -13.33
N ASP A 44 7.13 4.55 -12.92
CA ASP A 44 7.54 5.57 -11.96
C ASP A 44 7.52 5.00 -10.54
N GLU A 45 8.69 4.90 -9.92
CA GLU A 45 8.87 4.29 -8.61
C GLU A 45 8.90 5.32 -7.48
N VAL A 46 8.36 4.92 -6.33
CA VAL A 46 8.42 5.65 -5.06
C VAL A 46 8.94 4.74 -3.96
N VAL A 47 9.80 5.28 -3.10
CA VAL A 47 10.25 4.61 -1.89
C VAL A 47 9.23 4.86 -0.79
N VAL A 48 8.62 3.79 -0.31
CA VAL A 48 7.68 3.80 0.82
C VAL A 48 8.44 3.44 2.10
N ILE A 49 8.44 4.33 3.08
CA ILE A 49 9.03 4.06 4.40
C ILE A 49 7.89 3.98 5.41
N LEU A 50 7.66 2.80 5.98
CA LEU A 50 6.64 2.54 6.98
C LEU A 50 7.28 2.36 8.36
N LYS A 51 6.83 3.14 9.34
CA LYS A 51 7.26 3.04 10.73
C LYS A 51 6.12 3.36 11.68
N ASP A 52 5.64 2.33 12.39
CA ASP A 52 4.66 2.46 13.47
C ASP A 52 3.37 3.17 13.03
N GLY A 53 2.90 2.86 11.82
CA GLY A 53 1.71 3.49 11.21
C GLY A 53 1.97 4.85 10.55
N HIS A 54 3.17 5.41 10.70
CA HIS A 54 3.61 6.58 9.95
C HIS A 54 4.23 6.16 8.61
N ILE A 55 3.93 6.91 7.56
CA ILE A 55 4.40 6.64 6.20
C ILE A 55 5.06 7.88 5.60
N THR A 56 6.20 7.67 4.95
CA THR A 56 6.90 8.69 4.17
C THR A 56 7.13 8.15 2.75
N LEU A 57 6.73 8.93 1.75
CA LEU A 57 6.99 8.64 0.34
C LEU A 57 8.16 9.48 -0.14
N LYS A 58 9.12 8.85 -0.82
CA LYS A 58 10.24 9.54 -1.46
C LYS A 58 10.39 9.14 -2.92
N VAL A 59 10.94 10.04 -3.73
CA VAL A 59 11.28 9.70 -5.12
C VAL A 59 12.37 8.62 -5.15
N SER A 60 12.11 7.50 -5.85
CA SER A 60 13.12 6.45 -6.05
C SER A 60 14.26 6.94 -6.95
N LYS A 61 15.46 6.39 -6.72
CA LYS A 61 16.63 6.65 -7.59
C LYS A 61 16.46 6.11 -9.01
N ASN A 62 15.58 5.13 -9.20
CA ASN A 62 15.30 4.55 -10.51
C ASN A 62 14.05 5.16 -11.16
N SER A 63 13.42 6.13 -10.51
CA SER A 63 12.17 6.73 -10.97
C SER A 63 12.40 7.73 -12.11
N ASN A 64 11.44 7.81 -13.03
CA ASN A 64 11.42 8.80 -14.11
C ASN A 64 10.40 9.93 -13.83
N ILE A 65 10.07 10.18 -12.56
CA ILE A 65 9.13 11.22 -12.10
C ILE A 65 9.67 12.63 -12.38
N LEU A 66 9.71 13.02 -13.66
CA LEU A 66 10.07 14.37 -14.11
C LEU A 66 8.90 15.34 -13.97
N TRP A 67 7.67 14.82 -14.00
CA TRP A 67 6.42 15.59 -13.99
C TRP A 67 6.19 16.33 -12.66
N MET A 68 6.76 15.86 -11.55
CA MET A 68 6.70 16.54 -10.25
C MET A 68 7.76 17.64 -10.06
N GLY A 69 8.78 17.70 -10.93
CA GLY A 69 9.96 18.56 -10.70
C GLY A 69 10.76 18.19 -9.45
N ALA A 70 10.60 16.98 -8.92
CA ALA A 70 11.29 16.47 -7.75
C ALA A 70 12.57 15.70 -8.14
N THR A 71 13.49 15.55 -7.19
CA THR A 71 14.74 14.82 -7.36
C THR A 71 14.76 13.54 -6.53
N PRO A 72 15.54 12.51 -6.93
CA PRO A 72 15.66 11.28 -6.15
C PRO A 72 15.99 11.52 -4.67
N GLY A 73 15.16 10.97 -3.78
CA GLY A 73 15.28 11.14 -2.33
C GLY A 73 14.44 12.26 -1.72
N ASP A 74 13.87 13.15 -2.52
CA ASP A 74 12.91 14.15 -2.05
C ASP A 74 11.67 13.48 -1.46
N VAL A 75 11.16 14.03 -0.36
CA VAL A 75 9.88 13.62 0.22
C VAL A 75 8.75 14.25 -0.59
N ILE A 76 7.86 13.41 -1.09
CA ILE A 76 6.71 13.85 -1.92
C ILE A 76 5.38 13.79 -1.15
N GLU A 77 5.31 12.98 -0.11
CA GLU A 77 4.14 12.85 0.76
C GLU A 77 4.56 12.27 2.12
N GLU A 78 3.89 12.68 3.19
CA GLU A 78 4.14 12.16 4.53
C GLU A 78 2.88 12.27 5.41
N GLY A 79 2.55 11.18 6.12
CA GLY A 79 1.46 11.23 7.07
C GLY A 79 1.21 9.93 7.81
N THR A 80 0.03 9.82 8.41
CA THR A 80 -0.40 8.61 9.12
C THR A 80 -1.22 7.74 8.19
N LEU A 81 -0.99 6.42 8.23
CA LEU A 81 -1.85 5.44 7.57
C LEU A 81 -3.21 5.38 8.27
N ARG A 82 -4.27 5.58 7.49
CA ARG A 82 -5.65 5.48 7.98
C ARG A 82 -6.46 4.64 7.01
N LYS A 83 -7.44 3.89 7.54
CA LYS A 83 -8.40 3.16 6.73
C LYS A 83 -9.61 4.05 6.47
N HIS A 84 -9.85 4.39 5.22
CA HIS A 84 -10.99 5.19 4.80
C HIS A 84 -12.30 4.40 4.96
N GLN A 85 -13.45 5.07 5.05
CA GLN A 85 -14.78 4.44 5.15
C GLN A 85 -15.12 3.52 3.97
N SER A 86 -14.50 3.73 2.81
CA SER A 86 -14.61 2.82 1.66
C SER A 86 -13.79 1.52 1.81
N GLY A 87 -12.93 1.44 2.83
CA GLY A 87 -12.07 0.29 3.11
C GLY A 87 -10.66 0.39 2.53
N VAL A 88 -10.36 1.40 1.71
CA VAL A 88 -9.00 1.60 1.16
C VAL A 88 -8.10 2.30 2.18
N TRP A 89 -6.78 2.11 2.03
CA TRP A 89 -5.79 2.78 2.85
C TRP A 89 -5.42 4.14 2.25
N ILE A 90 -5.33 5.14 3.13
CA ILE A 90 -4.98 6.52 2.77
C ILE A 90 -3.84 7.02 3.64
N ILE A 91 -3.07 7.97 3.10
CA ILE A 91 -2.07 8.75 3.80
C ILE A 91 -2.71 10.08 4.18
N SER A 92 -2.85 10.35 5.47
CA SER A 92 -3.48 11.57 5.94
C SER A 92 -2.97 12.02 7.31
N ASN A 93 -2.96 13.34 7.51
CA ASN A 93 -2.67 13.99 8.78
C ASN A 93 -3.94 14.47 9.53
N ASP A 94 -5.12 14.40 8.93
CA ASP A 94 -6.41 14.70 9.58
C ASP A 94 -7.23 13.41 9.77
N GLU A 95 -7.69 13.17 10.99
CA GLU A 95 -8.49 11.97 11.29
C GLU A 95 -9.84 11.98 10.56
N LYS A 96 -10.36 13.15 10.21
CA LYS A 96 -11.65 13.30 9.53
C LYS A 96 -11.62 12.82 8.09
N ASP A 97 -10.43 12.73 7.50
CA ASP A 97 -10.25 12.31 6.11
C ASP A 97 -10.75 10.89 5.86
N VAL A 98 -10.86 10.06 6.92
CA VAL A 98 -11.47 8.72 6.83
C VAL A 98 -12.93 8.73 6.40
N SER A 99 -13.59 9.88 6.44
CA SER A 99 -15.02 10.05 6.13
C SER A 99 -15.29 10.94 4.92
N LEU A 100 -14.26 11.35 4.18
CA LEU A 100 -14.44 12.15 2.97
C LEU A 100 -15.20 11.37 1.89
N GLU A 101 -15.94 12.08 1.04
CA GLU A 101 -16.59 11.46 -0.11
C GLU A 101 -15.59 11.19 -1.24
N GLU A 102 -14.62 12.09 -1.41
CA GLU A 102 -13.60 12.03 -2.45
C GLU A 102 -12.20 11.89 -1.84
N ILE A 103 -11.43 10.95 -2.39
CA ILE A 103 -10.04 10.65 -2.03
C ILE A 103 -9.28 10.33 -3.32
N GLY A 104 -7.94 10.35 -3.27
CA GLY A 104 -7.11 9.95 -4.40
C GLY A 104 -6.63 11.10 -5.28
N GLY A 105 -5.78 10.75 -6.26
CA GLY A 105 -4.77 11.65 -6.82
C GLY A 105 -5.30 12.96 -7.38
N CYS A 106 -6.40 12.93 -8.14
CA CYS A 106 -6.94 14.10 -8.82
C CYS A 106 -8.09 14.82 -8.08
N THR A 107 -8.35 14.44 -6.83
CA THR A 107 -9.45 15.01 -6.01
C THR A 107 -8.97 16.11 -5.06
N GLY A 108 -7.65 16.20 -4.83
CA GLY A 108 -7.09 17.01 -3.74
C GLY A 108 -7.35 16.43 -2.33
N GLY A 109 -8.00 15.27 -2.26
CA GLY A 109 -8.14 14.48 -1.04
C GLY A 109 -6.87 13.71 -0.70
N PRO A 110 -6.91 12.88 0.36
CA PRO A 110 -5.75 12.14 0.82
C PRO A 110 -5.26 11.12 -0.21
N THR A 111 -3.93 10.95 -0.26
CA THR A 111 -3.25 10.01 -1.16
C THR A 111 -3.62 8.56 -0.83
N VAL A 112 -4.01 7.79 -1.84
CA VAL A 112 -4.38 6.37 -1.70
C VAL A 112 -3.15 5.48 -1.86
N ILE A 113 -3.02 4.48 -0.99
CA ILE A 113 -2.00 3.44 -1.05
C ILE A 113 -2.64 2.06 -1.13
N ASP A 114 -2.21 1.26 -2.10
CA ASP A 114 -2.64 -0.13 -2.27
C ASP A 114 -1.44 -1.04 -1.97
N PHE A 115 -1.46 -1.71 -0.81
CA PHE A 115 -0.38 -2.59 -0.35
C PHE A 115 -0.31 -3.91 -1.13
N ASP A 116 -1.45 -4.37 -1.68
CA ASP A 116 -1.53 -5.61 -2.43
C ASP A 116 -0.97 -5.41 -3.85
N LYS A 117 -1.34 -4.30 -4.49
CA LYS A 117 -0.80 -3.91 -5.81
C LYS A 117 0.56 -3.24 -5.73
N GLN A 118 0.98 -2.81 -4.53
CA GLN A 118 2.19 -2.03 -4.31
C GLN A 118 2.19 -0.73 -5.14
N THR A 119 1.07 -0.01 -5.08
CA THR A 119 0.89 1.24 -5.83
C THR A 119 0.51 2.42 -4.95
N ILE A 120 0.96 3.61 -5.32
CA ILE A 120 0.48 4.89 -4.80
C ILE A 120 -0.32 5.59 -5.89
N GLU A 121 -1.55 6.00 -5.59
CA GLU A 121 -2.37 6.73 -6.55
C GLU A 121 -1.97 8.22 -6.58
N MET A 122 -1.66 8.74 -7.76
CA MET A 122 -1.34 10.16 -7.99
C MET A 122 -2.04 10.70 -9.23
N CYS A 123 -2.12 12.03 -9.30
CA CYS A 123 -2.28 12.81 -10.53
C CYS A 123 -0.84 13.20 -10.93
#